data_AF-A0A4Q2UE51-F1
#
_entry.id   AF-A0A4Q2UE51-F1
#
_cell.length_a   1.000
_cell.length_b   1.000
_cell.length_c   1.000
_cell.angle_alpha   90.00
_cell.angle_beta   90.00
_cell.angle_gamma   90.00
#
_symmetry.space_group_name_H-M   'P 1'
#
loop_
_entity.id
_entity.type
_entity.pdbx_description
1 polymer ?
#
loop_
_entity_poly.entity_id
_entity_poly.type
_entity_poly.pdbx_seq_one_letter_code
_entity_poly.pdbx_strand_id
1 'polypeptide(L)'
;MEAAGRYREILAKMTERVSEEDAPTMAMYLGLSMTNYYIKRRGERPFNYADIARLVERYGSDEEQADLQAFFTIRDGLYEWLQKSPIPLVQFRRLLGLQHYRDLAHRGTQPNTWRLDDLEKIGAFLAQIGQV
;
A
#
# COMPACT_ATOMS: atom_id res chain seq x y z
N MET A 1 1.17 14.01 0.33
CA MET A 1 2.51 13.39 0.46
C MET A 1 2.80 12.95 1.89
N GLU A 2 2.33 13.68 2.91
CA GLU A 2 2.50 13.31 4.33
C GLU A 2 1.94 11.90 4.67
N ALA A 3 0.70 11.58 4.29
CA ALA A 3 0.09 10.28 4.59
C ALA A 3 0.85 9.08 3.98
N ALA A 4 1.46 9.24 2.80
CA ALA A 4 2.28 8.18 2.20
C ALA A 4 3.61 8.01 2.95
N GLY A 5 4.20 9.11 3.42
CA GLY A 5 5.37 9.10 4.31
C GLY A 5 5.09 8.37 5.62
N ARG A 6 3.98 8.73 6.31
CA ARG A 6 3.52 8.04 7.52
C ARG A 6 3.29 6.55 7.30
N TYR A 7 2.66 6.18 6.18
CA TYR A 7 2.48 4.77 5.84
C TYR A 7 3.82 4.04 5.62
N ARG A 8 4.86 4.69 5.06
CA ARG A 8 6.20 4.08 4.95
C ARG A 8 6.83 3.83 6.31
N GLU A 9 6.70 4.78 7.24
CA GLU A 9 7.19 4.63 8.61
C GLU A 9 6.51 3.44 9.30
N ILE A 10 5.18 3.35 9.19
CA ILE A 10 4.39 2.22 9.70
C ILE A 10 4.84 0.90 9.05
N LEU A 11 4.97 0.86 7.72
CA LEU A 11 5.41 -0.33 6.99
C LEU A 11 6.79 -0.80 7.45
N ALA A 12 7.74 0.11 7.61
CA ALA A 12 9.08 -0.21 8.07
C ALA A 12 9.06 -0.77 9.49
N LYS A 13 8.39 -0.08 10.42
CA LYS A 13 8.28 -0.49 11.82
C LYS A 13 7.57 -1.84 11.98
N MET A 14 6.48 -2.07 11.27
CA MET A 14 5.75 -3.35 11.32
C MET A 14 6.58 -4.48 10.72
N THR A 15 7.35 -4.21 9.66
CA THR A 15 8.26 -5.21 9.06
C THR A 15 9.37 -5.59 10.04
N GLU A 16 9.96 -4.62 10.74
CA GLU A 16 10.94 -4.86 11.80
C GLU A 16 10.32 -5.68 12.94
N ARG A 17 9.14 -5.31 13.42
CA ARG A 17 8.46 -6.02 14.51
C ARG A 17 8.18 -7.48 14.18
N VAL A 18 7.72 -7.76 12.96
CA VAL A 18 7.50 -9.12 12.47
C VAL A 18 8.78 -9.94 12.44
N SER A 19 9.95 -9.29 12.25
CA SER A 19 11.23 -9.97 12.23
C SER A 19 11.70 -10.45 13.62
N GLU A 20 11.14 -9.91 14.69
CA GLU A 20 11.44 -10.28 16.09
C GLU A 20 10.57 -11.45 16.59
N GLU A 21 9.43 -11.67 15.93
CA GLU A 21 8.40 -12.61 16.36
C GLU A 21 8.66 -14.05 15.88
N ASP A 22 8.04 -15.00 16.57
CA ASP A 22 8.05 -16.41 16.18
C ASP A 22 7.41 -16.60 14.79
N ALA A 23 8.16 -17.23 13.88
CA ALA A 23 7.78 -17.29 12.47
C ALA A 23 6.49 -18.09 12.21
N PRO A 24 6.31 -19.32 12.74
CA PRO A 24 5.06 -20.06 12.62
C PRO A 24 3.85 -19.29 13.14
N THR A 25 3.97 -18.71 14.34
CA THR A 25 2.89 -17.95 14.97
C THR A 25 2.48 -16.75 14.12
N MET A 26 3.46 -16.01 13.62
CA MET A 26 3.20 -14.82 12.82
C MET A 26 2.66 -15.16 11.42
N ALA A 27 3.18 -16.20 10.77
CA ALA A 27 2.66 -16.66 9.49
C ALA A 27 1.19 -17.09 9.61
N MET A 28 0.84 -17.82 10.67
CA MET A 28 -0.53 -18.23 10.95
C MET A 28 -1.45 -17.02 11.20
N TYR A 29 -1.02 -16.07 12.02
CA TYR A 29 -1.77 -14.84 12.31
C TYR A 29 -2.06 -14.02 11.03
N LEU A 30 -1.06 -13.90 10.15
CA LEU A 30 -1.20 -13.21 8.87
C LEU A 30 -1.94 -14.04 7.82
N GLY A 31 -2.24 -15.32 8.08
CA GLY A 31 -2.85 -16.23 7.10
C GLY A 31 -1.94 -16.49 5.89
N LEU A 32 -0.62 -16.47 6.11
CA LEU A 32 0.39 -16.70 5.08
C LEU A 32 0.95 -18.11 5.20
N SER A 33 1.27 -18.73 4.06
CA SER A 33 2.14 -19.91 4.08
C SER A 33 3.53 -19.53 4.61
N MET A 34 4.23 -20.46 5.25
CA MET A 34 5.59 -20.23 5.74
C MET A 34 6.53 -19.72 4.64
N THR A 35 6.41 -20.24 3.42
CA THR A 35 7.19 -19.78 2.27
C THR A 35 6.92 -18.31 1.96
N ASN A 36 5.65 -17.91 1.86
CA ASN A 36 5.29 -16.51 1.59
C ASN A 36 5.71 -15.59 2.73
N TYR A 37 5.58 -16.05 3.98
CA TYR A 37 6.02 -15.32 5.16
C TYR A 37 7.53 -15.05 5.13
N TYR A 38 8.37 -16.07 4.88
CA TYR A 38 9.82 -15.88 4.83
C TYR A 38 10.28 -15.01 3.66
N ILE A 39 9.66 -15.12 2.48
CA ILE A 39 9.92 -14.20 1.36
C ILE A 39 9.66 -12.76 1.79
N LYS A 40 8.54 -12.51 2.50
CA LYS A 40 8.21 -11.17 2.99
C LYS A 40 9.14 -10.69 4.10
N ARG A 41 9.44 -11.54 5.07
CA ARG A 41 10.34 -11.26 6.19
C ARG A 41 11.77 -10.93 5.73
N ARG A 42 12.25 -11.55 4.64
CA ARG A 42 13.57 -11.24 4.05
C ARG A 42 13.57 -9.98 3.17
N GLY A 43 12.42 -9.33 2.98
CA GLY A 43 12.31 -8.14 2.14
C GLY A 43 12.29 -8.40 0.63
N GLU A 44 12.27 -9.68 0.20
CA GLU A 44 12.17 -10.03 -1.22
C GLU A 44 10.81 -9.63 -1.82
N ARG A 45 9.78 -9.57 -0.97
CA ARG A 45 8.46 -9.04 -1.32
C ARG A 45 7.91 -8.22 -0.16
N PRO A 46 7.30 -7.05 -0.39
CA PRO A 46 6.72 -6.29 0.70
C PRO A 46 5.51 -7.02 1.34
N PHE A 47 5.30 -6.76 2.63
CA PHE A 47 4.00 -6.96 3.27
C PHE A 47 2.96 -6.09 2.56
N ASN A 48 1.77 -6.66 2.31
CA ASN A 48 0.70 -5.97 1.60
C ASN A 48 -0.15 -5.16 2.59
N TYR A 49 -1.05 -4.30 2.10
CA TYR A 49 -1.86 -3.45 2.98
C TYR A 49 -2.70 -4.21 4.00
N ALA A 50 -3.21 -5.40 3.67
CA ALA A 50 -3.96 -6.22 4.62
C ALA A 50 -3.05 -6.85 5.68
N ASP A 51 -1.84 -7.27 5.30
CA ASP A 51 -0.84 -7.73 6.26
C ASP A 51 -0.52 -6.59 7.26
N ILE A 52 -0.27 -5.38 6.75
CA ILE A 52 0.04 -4.20 7.57
C ILE A 52 -1.14 -3.80 8.46
N ALA A 53 -2.37 -3.84 7.95
CA ALA A 53 -3.55 -3.55 8.76
C ALA A 53 -3.67 -4.48 9.97
N ARG A 54 -3.45 -5.79 9.79
CA ARG A 54 -3.44 -6.75 10.91
C ARG A 54 -2.29 -6.49 11.88
N LEU A 55 -1.10 -6.16 11.37
CA LEU A 55 0.04 -5.87 12.23
C LEU A 55 -0.16 -4.61 13.07
N VAL A 56 -0.73 -3.56 12.48
CA VAL A 56 -1.07 -2.32 13.20
C VAL A 56 -2.20 -2.53 14.20
N GLU A 57 -3.20 -3.36 13.88
CA GLU A 57 -4.25 -3.74 14.84
C GLU A 57 -3.66 -4.46 16.07
N ARG A 58 -2.63 -5.28 15.87
CA ARG A 58 -2.00 -6.07 16.93
C ARG A 58 -0.93 -5.31 17.73
N TYR A 59 -0.16 -4.45 17.08
CA TYR A 59 1.06 -3.86 17.64
C TYR A 59 1.11 -2.33 17.57
N GLY A 60 0.24 -1.72 16.77
CA GLY A 60 0.25 -0.28 16.54
C GLY A 60 -0.35 0.51 17.69
N SER A 61 0.09 1.75 17.86
CA SER A 61 -0.57 2.73 18.70
C SER A 61 -1.87 3.25 18.06
N ASP A 62 -2.70 3.94 18.85
CA ASP A 62 -3.90 4.62 18.35
C ASP A 62 -3.56 5.64 17.24
N GLU A 63 -2.41 6.31 17.34
CA GLU A 63 -1.91 7.23 16.32
C GLU A 63 -1.56 6.49 15.01
N GLU A 64 -0.88 5.35 15.09
CA GLU A 64 -0.53 4.55 13.91
C GLU A 64 -1.77 3.96 13.22
N GLN A 65 -2.79 3.59 14.00
CA GLN A 65 -4.08 3.18 13.47
C GLN A 65 -4.79 4.32 12.75
N ALA A 66 -4.79 5.53 13.33
CA ALA A 66 -5.37 6.72 12.70
C ALA A 66 -4.65 7.10 11.40
N ASP A 67 -3.32 7.10 11.40
CA ASP A 67 -2.49 7.38 10.23
C ASP A 67 -2.71 6.36 9.11
N LEU A 68 -2.77 5.07 9.46
CA LEU A 68 -3.08 4.01 8.50
C LEU A 68 -4.48 4.20 7.88
N GLN A 69 -5.47 4.54 8.70
CA GLN A 69 -6.83 4.77 8.24
C GLN A 69 -6.94 6.01 7.33
N ALA A 70 -6.22 7.09 7.67
CA ALA A 70 -6.12 8.27 6.82
C ALA A 70 -5.48 7.93 5.47
N PHE A 71 -4.40 7.14 5.48
CA PHE A 71 -3.76 6.67 4.25
C PHE A 71 -4.72 5.82 3.39
N PHE A 72 -5.45 4.87 3.97
CA PHE A 72 -6.44 4.07 3.23
C PHE A 72 -7.56 4.92 2.64
N THR A 73 -8.03 5.92 3.37
CA THR A 73 -9.07 6.84 2.89
C THR A 73 -8.59 7.60 1.65
N ILE A 74 -7.36 8.13 1.68
CA ILE A 74 -6.76 8.81 0.53
C ILE A 74 -6.55 7.84 -0.65
N ARG A 75 -6.02 6.64 -0.39
CA ARG A 75 -5.81 5.61 -1.41
C ARG A 75 -7.11 5.26 -2.12
N ASP A 76 -8.17 5.04 -1.36
CA ASP A 76 -9.46 4.60 -1.89
C ASP A 76 -10.14 5.76 -2.65
N GLY A 77 -10.01 6.99 -2.15
CA GLY A 77 -10.43 8.19 -2.89
C GLY A 77 -9.69 8.39 -4.22
N LEU A 78 -8.37 8.17 -4.25
CA LEU A 78 -7.58 8.21 -5.49
C LEU A 78 -8.04 7.14 -6.48
N TYR A 79 -8.31 5.93 -5.97
CA TYR A 79 -8.84 4.84 -6.79
C TYR A 79 -10.20 5.20 -7.38
N GLU A 80 -11.13 5.71 -6.58
CA GLU A 80 -12.45 6.14 -7.05
C GLU A 80 -12.36 7.25 -8.09
N TRP A 81 -11.48 8.24 -7.88
CA TRP A 81 -11.26 9.31 -8.85
C TRP A 81 -10.76 8.75 -10.18
N LEU A 82 -9.81 7.81 -10.15
CA LEU A 82 -9.26 7.18 -11.36
C LEU A 82 -10.30 6.38 -12.14
N GLN A 83 -11.22 5.70 -11.45
CA GLN A 83 -12.34 4.99 -12.10
C GLN A 83 -13.31 5.95 -12.80
N LYS A 84 -13.49 7.15 -12.24
CA LYS A 84 -14.37 8.20 -12.80
C LYS A 84 -13.63 9.13 -13.74
N SER A 85 -12.32 8.95 -13.93
CA SER A 85 -11.50 9.89 -14.68
C SER A 85 -11.86 9.86 -16.17
N PRO A 86 -11.96 11.03 -16.83
CA PRO A 86 -12.15 11.07 -18.28
C PRO A 86 -10.91 10.60 -19.06
N ILE A 87 -9.76 10.49 -18.38
CA ILE A 87 -8.52 9.99 -18.95
C ILE A 87 -8.43 8.48 -18.65
N PRO A 88 -8.31 7.61 -19.66
CA PRO A 88 -8.13 6.18 -19.44
C PRO A 88 -6.88 5.87 -18.61
N LEU A 89 -6.94 4.86 -17.72
CA LEU A 89 -5.81 4.41 -16.89
C LEU A 89 -4.51 4.15 -17.68
N VAL A 90 -4.64 3.65 -18.92
CA VAL A 90 -3.49 3.42 -19.82
C VAL A 90 -2.77 4.72 -20.20
N GLN A 91 -3.49 5.85 -20.28
CA GLN A 91 -2.92 7.16 -20.58
C GLN A 91 -2.24 7.76 -19.35
N PHE A 92 -2.83 7.67 -18.16
CA PHE A 92 -2.16 8.06 -16.90
C PHE A 92 -0.81 7.39 -16.74
N ARG A 93 -0.75 6.08 -17.04
CA ARG A 93 0.52 5.36 -17.02
C ARG A 93 1.58 5.99 -17.92
N ARG A 94 1.23 6.33 -19.16
CA ARG A 94 2.18 6.92 -20.12
C ARG A 94 2.63 8.29 -19.65
N LEU A 95 1.70 9.10 -19.16
CA LEU A 95 1.97 10.43 -18.63
C LEU A 95 2.90 10.39 -17.41
N LEU A 96 2.71 9.42 -16.52
CA LEU A 96 3.42 9.33 -15.24
C LEU A 96 4.59 8.34 -15.23
N GLY A 97 4.91 7.73 -16.37
CA GLY A 97 6.00 6.75 -16.48
C GLY A 97 5.84 5.57 -15.52
N LEU A 98 4.62 5.06 -15.33
CA LEU A 98 4.38 3.94 -14.40
C LEU A 98 4.92 2.63 -15.03
N GLN A 99 5.99 2.10 -14.47
CA GLN A 99 6.72 0.96 -15.04
C GLN A 99 5.95 -0.37 -14.92
N HIS A 100 5.03 -0.51 -13.95
CA HIS A 100 4.33 -1.77 -13.64
C HIS A 100 2.97 -1.92 -14.33
N TYR A 101 2.96 -1.85 -15.66
CA TYR A 101 1.73 -1.80 -16.47
C TYR A 101 0.69 -2.89 -16.21
N ARG A 102 1.14 -4.15 -16.27
CA ARG A 102 0.26 -5.32 -16.23
C ARG A 102 -0.43 -5.37 -14.88
N ASP A 103 0.34 -5.05 -13.84
CA ASP A 103 -0.17 -4.98 -12.49
C ASP A 103 -1.25 -3.90 -12.39
N LEU A 104 -1.01 -2.66 -12.82
CA LEU A 104 -2.00 -1.57 -12.72
C LEU A 104 -3.33 -1.90 -13.40
N ALA A 105 -3.31 -2.49 -14.60
CA ALA A 105 -4.53 -2.91 -15.28
C ALA A 105 -5.29 -4.02 -14.54
N HIS A 106 -4.59 -4.96 -13.88
CA HIS A 106 -5.20 -6.00 -13.04
C HIS A 106 -5.64 -5.47 -11.67
N ARG A 107 -4.94 -4.47 -11.13
CA ARG A 107 -5.23 -3.78 -9.86
C ARG A 107 -6.41 -2.83 -9.96
N GLY A 108 -6.82 -2.47 -11.17
CA GLY A 108 -7.95 -1.58 -11.47
C GLY A 108 -9.30 -2.09 -10.94
N THR A 109 -9.35 -3.25 -10.30
CA THR A 109 -10.53 -3.78 -9.62
C THR A 109 -10.42 -3.78 -8.08
N GLN A 110 -9.24 -3.52 -7.49
CA GLN A 110 -9.04 -3.55 -6.03
C GLN A 110 -7.95 -2.57 -5.53
N PRO A 111 -8.29 -1.57 -4.69
CA PRO A 111 -7.33 -0.58 -4.16
C PRO A 111 -6.15 -1.19 -3.40
N ASN A 112 -6.40 -2.28 -2.68
CA ASN A 112 -5.42 -2.98 -1.84
C ASN A 112 -4.25 -3.63 -2.62
N THR A 113 -4.32 -3.66 -3.95
CA THR A 113 -3.29 -4.26 -4.78
C THR A 113 -2.32 -3.21 -5.37
N TRP A 114 -2.63 -1.91 -5.24
CA TRP A 114 -1.83 -0.80 -5.77
C TRP A 114 -0.48 -0.67 -5.06
N ARG A 115 0.57 -0.30 -5.80
CA ARG A 115 1.87 0.00 -5.17
C ARG A 115 1.83 1.41 -4.63
N LEU A 116 2.48 1.60 -3.48
CA LEU A 116 2.63 2.90 -2.86
C LEU A 116 3.29 3.92 -3.82
N ASP A 117 4.37 3.53 -4.50
CA ASP A 117 5.08 4.44 -5.41
C ASP A 117 4.22 4.88 -6.62
N ASP A 118 3.31 4.02 -7.08
CA ASP A 118 2.36 4.38 -8.15
C ASP A 118 1.33 5.40 -7.61
N LEU A 119 0.83 5.19 -6.39
CA LEU A 119 -0.10 6.12 -5.72
C LEU A 119 0.53 7.48 -5.45
N GLU A 120 1.80 7.53 -5.04
CA GLU A 120 2.53 8.77 -4.81
C GLU A 120 2.71 9.57 -6.11
N LYS A 121 3.08 8.91 -7.22
CA LYS A 121 3.19 9.56 -8.53
C LYS A 121 1.86 10.14 -9.00
N ILE A 122 0.78 9.40 -8.79
CA ILE A 122 -0.56 9.86 -9.16
C ILE A 122 -1.00 11.01 -8.27
N GLY A 123 -0.80 10.92 -6.95
CA GLY A 123 -1.11 12.01 -6.03
C GLY A 123 -0.31 13.28 -6.35
N ALA A 124 0.97 13.16 -6.68
CA ALA A 124 1.81 14.29 -7.08
C ALA A 124 1.29 14.95 -8.37
N PHE A 125 0.88 14.15 -9.36
CA PHE A 125 0.29 14.65 -10.59
C PHE A 125 -1.02 15.40 -10.34
N LEU A 126 -1.92 14.81 -9.55
CA LEU A 126 -3.20 15.43 -9.22
C LEU A 126 -3.04 16.78 -8.52
N ALA A 127 -2.07 16.88 -7.61
CA ALA A 127 -1.74 18.14 -6.94
C ALA A 127 -1.23 19.19 -7.92
N GLN A 128 -0.47 18.80 -8.94
CA GLN A 128 0.03 19.71 -9.99
C GLN A 128 -1.10 20.27 -10.87
N ILE A 129 -2.16 19.50 -11.10
CA ILE A 129 -3.30 19.93 -11.92
C ILE A 129 -4.45 20.52 -11.11
N GLY A 130 -4.27 20.75 -9.81
CA GLY A 130 -5.25 21.40 -8.93
C GLY A 130 -6.49 20.56 -8.63
N GLN A 131 -6.37 19.22 -8.64
CA GLN A 131 -7.48 18.29 -8.37
C GLN A 131 -7.36 17.58 -7.02
N VAL A 132 -6.63 18.16 -6.06
CA VAL A 132 -6.46 17.66 -4.68
C VAL A 132 -6.90 18.72 -3.70
#